data_AF-A0A1J4KXA6-F1
#
_entry.id   AF-A0A1J4KXA6-F1
#
_cell.length_a   1.000
_cell.length_b   1.000
_cell.length_c   1.000
_cell.angle_alpha   90.00
_cell.angle_beta   90.00
_cell.angle_gamma   90.00
#
_symmetry.space_group_name_H-M   'P 1'
#
loop_
_entity.id
_entity.type
_entity.pdbx_description
1 polymer ?
#
loop_
_entity_poly.entity_id
_entity_poly.type
_entity_poly.pdbx_seq_one_letter_code
_entity_poly.pdbx_strand_id
1 'polypeptide(L)'
;MNNSFGAGGGFNSTGAFGAKPAGSFGQTNQTGAGFGATSGFGTTTGFGTTGQTGTGFGATTGFGGATSGFGTNTSSFGGFGQTQNKTNAFGFGATPQVQKVAVLKPDSLFNRVWNLRCAYNPDSPAYRFCYIFYNKKHGQNFPECPKNITEADWVKICMECPDPDHLVPYPLMGFDALKERAASQKEMKDKLVERMKIIQAKLREMTSFYATELQGSFERIQQNATTIQQSMLEVIETEEVQHQQGRPMTDAENAMLAKLENMQLDLNRPGMYHAAIHNLRVKTQENPSKGGSHLTIDKESLTAMATVLKANQDAIEALEKVTKKVAKTVATVEAEMSEQV
;
A
#
# COMPACT_ATOMS: atom_id res chain seq x y z
N MET A 1 -14.95 -66.21 35.27
CA MET A 1 -14.28 -66.70 36.49
C MET A 1 -13.13 -67.58 36.05
N ASN A 2 -11.90 -67.52 36.53
CA ASN A 2 -10.99 -66.49 37.06
C ASN A 2 -9.59 -67.17 36.99
N ASN A 3 -8.52 -66.37 37.14
CA ASN A 3 -7.09 -66.71 37.28
C ASN A 3 -6.35 -66.58 35.94
N SER A 4 -5.69 -65.45 35.62
CA SER A 4 -4.80 -64.58 36.39
C SER A 4 -3.53 -65.28 36.86
N PHE A 5 -2.45 -65.07 36.11
CA PHE A 5 -1.06 -65.23 36.52
C PHE A 5 -0.34 -63.93 36.16
N GLY A 6 0.22 -63.29 37.19
CA GLY A 6 1.10 -62.13 37.08
C GLY A 6 2.45 -62.44 37.71
N ALA A 7 3.49 -61.81 37.15
CA ALA A 7 4.81 -61.52 37.71
C ALA A 7 5.48 -60.59 36.68
N GLY A 8 6.15 -59.48 36.98
CA GLY A 8 6.56 -58.84 38.22
C GLY A 8 7.73 -57.88 37.90
N GLY A 9 7.76 -56.72 38.57
CA GLY A 9 8.90 -55.78 38.64
C GLY A 9 8.84 -54.60 37.66
N GLY A 10 8.78 -53.32 38.04
CA GLY A 10 8.90 -52.66 39.34
C GLY A 10 10.00 -51.59 39.29
N PHE A 11 9.63 -50.30 39.29
CA PHE A 11 10.47 -49.20 39.78
C PHE A 11 9.59 -48.04 40.24
N ASN A 12 9.77 -47.63 41.49
CA ASN A 12 9.24 -46.43 42.11
C ASN A 12 10.40 -45.73 42.81
N SER A 13 10.55 -44.42 42.67
CA SER A 13 11.35 -43.59 43.60
C SER A 13 11.17 -42.09 43.32
N THR A 14 10.94 -41.36 44.40
CA THR A 14 10.60 -39.93 44.53
C THR A 14 11.80 -39.18 45.15
N GLY A 15 12.00 -37.90 44.78
CA GLY A 15 12.84 -36.92 45.52
C GLY A 15 13.86 -36.19 44.63
N ALA A 16 13.64 -34.93 44.21
CA ALA A 16 13.79 -33.66 44.95
C ALA A 16 15.25 -33.24 45.21
N PHE A 17 15.77 -32.23 44.47
CA PHE A 17 16.62 -31.10 44.96
C PHE A 17 17.05 -30.14 43.81
N GLY A 18 16.78 -28.83 43.98
CA GLY A 18 17.47 -27.60 43.48
C GLY A 18 17.84 -27.44 41.98
N ALA A 19 17.78 -26.27 41.31
CA ALA A 19 17.67 -24.87 41.71
C ALA A 19 17.28 -23.97 40.50
N LYS A 20 16.66 -22.82 40.81
CA LYS A 20 16.29 -21.66 39.93
C LYS A 20 17.52 -20.73 39.74
N PRO A 21 17.54 -19.67 38.87
CA PRO A 21 16.57 -18.54 38.78
C PRO A 21 16.11 -18.22 37.32
N ALA A 22 14.90 -17.74 37.03
CA ALA A 22 14.24 -16.46 37.33
C ALA A 22 14.79 -15.24 36.55
N GLY A 23 13.96 -14.70 35.65
CA GLY A 23 14.16 -13.44 34.93
C GLY A 23 12.85 -12.94 34.31
N SER A 24 12.06 -12.23 35.14
CA SER A 24 10.85 -11.49 34.79
C SER A 24 11.19 -10.00 34.82
N PHE A 25 10.90 -9.26 33.75
CA PHE A 25 11.06 -7.81 33.61
C PHE A 25 10.22 -7.37 32.40
N GLY A 26 9.39 -6.33 32.38
CA GLY A 26 8.99 -5.33 33.36
C GLY A 26 7.85 -4.52 32.74
N GLN A 27 6.85 -4.20 33.55
CA GLN A 27 5.72 -3.34 33.23
C GLN A 27 6.05 -1.92 33.71
N THR A 28 5.85 -0.91 32.87
CA THR A 28 5.70 0.49 33.34
C THR A 28 4.58 1.16 32.58
N ASN A 29 3.62 1.68 33.36
CA ASN A 29 2.55 2.56 32.95
C ASN A 29 2.95 3.96 33.41
N GLN A 30 3.03 4.95 32.52
CA GLN A 30 2.92 6.35 32.91
C GLN A 30 2.41 7.24 31.76
N THR A 31 1.43 8.02 32.17
CA THR A 31 0.69 9.12 31.55
C THR A 31 1.57 10.29 31.09
N GLY A 32 1.20 10.94 29.96
CA GLY A 32 1.72 12.26 29.61
C GLY A 32 1.24 12.78 28.25
N ALA A 33 0.34 13.76 28.27
CA ALA A 33 -0.10 14.55 27.12
C ALA A 33 0.97 15.57 26.71
N GLY A 34 1.03 15.99 25.44
CA GLY A 34 1.87 17.12 25.04
C GLY A 34 1.93 17.36 23.53
N PHE A 35 1.50 18.55 23.14
CA PHE A 35 1.28 19.09 21.80
C PHE A 35 2.53 19.13 20.90
N GLY A 36 2.31 18.93 19.59
CA GLY A 36 3.28 19.21 18.54
C GLY A 36 3.47 20.71 18.31
N ALA A 37 4.71 21.12 18.05
CA ALA A 37 5.06 22.42 17.49
C ALA A 37 5.99 22.18 16.30
N THR A 38 5.47 22.54 15.13
CA THR A 38 6.16 22.57 13.84
C THR A 38 6.86 23.93 13.65
N SER A 39 8.18 23.88 13.47
CA SER A 39 9.01 24.92 12.82
C SER A 39 10.21 24.15 12.24
N GLY A 40 10.40 24.02 10.93
CA GLY A 40 10.49 25.11 9.97
C GLY A 40 11.94 25.54 9.87
N PHE A 41 12.72 24.93 8.96
CA PHE A 41 13.87 25.58 8.33
C PHE A 41 14.35 24.78 7.11
N GLY A 42 14.21 25.37 5.94
CA GLY A 42 14.88 24.96 4.71
C GLY A 42 15.94 25.99 4.34
N THR A 43 17.11 25.52 3.90
CA THR A 43 18.15 26.25 3.16
C THR A 43 18.84 25.20 2.27
N THR A 44 18.59 25.15 0.95
CA THR A 44 19.20 25.91 -0.17
C THR A 44 20.67 25.62 -0.46
N THR A 45 20.89 24.74 -1.45
CA THR A 45 22.01 24.68 -2.42
C THR A 45 21.52 23.72 -3.52
N GLY A 46 21.39 24.01 -4.82
CA GLY A 46 21.90 25.07 -5.69
C GLY A 46 22.77 24.44 -6.78
N PHE A 47 22.25 24.21 -8.00
CA PHE A 47 23.00 24.20 -9.28
C PHE A 47 22.07 23.96 -10.50
N GLY A 48 22.25 24.73 -11.59
CA GLY A 48 21.70 24.39 -12.92
C GLY A 48 21.05 25.54 -13.70
N THR A 49 21.87 26.28 -14.43
CA THR A 49 21.56 27.43 -15.32
C THR A 49 21.03 27.03 -16.71
N THR A 50 20.32 27.98 -17.37
CA THR A 50 20.29 28.41 -18.81
C THR A 50 18.81 28.61 -19.22
N GLY A 51 18.27 29.72 -19.72
CA GLY A 51 18.79 30.98 -20.25
C GLY A 51 18.08 31.30 -21.58
N GLN A 52 16.96 32.04 -21.59
CA GLN A 52 16.56 32.98 -22.67
C GLN A 52 15.25 33.75 -22.39
N THR A 53 15.37 35.09 -22.35
CA THR A 53 14.50 36.17 -22.88
C THR A 53 12.96 36.07 -22.75
N GLY A 54 12.20 37.03 -22.22
CA GLY A 54 12.49 38.41 -21.78
C GLY A 54 11.19 39.20 -21.52
N THR A 55 11.34 40.29 -20.75
CA THR A 55 10.43 41.45 -20.52
C THR A 55 9.20 41.23 -19.62
N GLY A 56 8.93 42.00 -18.54
CA GLY A 56 9.62 43.15 -17.94
C GLY A 56 8.60 44.21 -17.50
N PHE A 57 8.30 44.32 -16.19
CA PHE A 57 7.76 45.54 -15.60
C PHE A 57 8.10 45.62 -14.08
N GLY A 58 9.12 46.41 -13.75
CA GLY A 58 9.32 47.03 -12.42
C GLY A 58 8.82 48.47 -12.50
N ALA A 59 8.06 48.97 -11.54
CA ALA A 59 8.50 49.48 -10.23
C ALA A 59 8.87 50.97 -10.27
N THR A 60 7.99 51.81 -9.73
CA THR A 60 8.29 53.07 -9.03
C THR A 60 7.17 53.30 -7.99
N THR A 61 7.36 52.92 -6.72
CA THR A 61 7.69 53.81 -5.58
C THR A 61 6.75 55.01 -5.39
N GLY A 62 6.00 55.00 -4.28
CA GLY A 62 5.19 56.15 -3.84
C GLY A 62 4.37 55.81 -2.60
N PHE A 63 5.01 55.90 -1.43
CA PHE A 63 4.52 55.59 -0.09
C PHE A 63 3.65 56.74 0.46
N GLY A 64 2.51 56.45 1.09
CA GLY A 64 1.88 57.39 2.05
C GLY A 64 0.35 57.36 2.13
N GLY A 65 -0.17 56.78 3.22
CA GLY A 65 -1.20 57.46 4.02
C GLY A 65 -2.68 57.14 3.80
N ALA A 66 -3.23 56.45 4.80
CA ALA A 66 -4.55 56.66 5.41
C ALA A 66 -5.82 56.00 4.81
N THR A 67 -6.34 55.07 5.63
CA THR A 67 -7.73 55.00 6.12
C THR A 67 -8.89 54.72 5.14
N SER A 68 -9.54 53.58 5.43
CA SER A 68 -10.98 53.30 5.29
C SER A 68 -11.60 53.25 3.89
N GLY A 69 -12.46 52.26 3.66
CA GLY A 69 -13.49 52.41 2.63
C GLY A 69 -13.77 51.14 1.85
N PHE A 70 -14.73 50.39 2.36
CA PHE A 70 -15.31 49.19 1.77
C PHE A 70 -16.01 49.50 0.43
N GLY A 71 -15.75 48.65 -0.57
CA GLY A 71 -16.75 48.07 -1.46
C GLY A 71 -17.65 48.99 -2.28
N THR A 72 -17.16 49.39 -3.46
CA THR A 72 -17.94 49.86 -4.59
C THR A 72 -18.80 48.72 -5.15
N ASN A 73 -20.11 48.96 -5.32
CA ASN A 73 -20.96 48.12 -6.13
C ASN A 73 -21.70 48.97 -7.18
N THR A 74 -21.81 48.37 -8.36
CA THR A 74 -22.14 48.95 -9.65
C THR A 74 -23.64 48.94 -9.94
N SER A 75 -24.19 50.08 -10.35
CA SER A 75 -25.34 50.21 -11.26
C SER A 75 -25.30 51.64 -11.83
N SER A 76 -24.91 51.82 -13.08
CA SER A 76 -25.77 51.73 -14.28
C SER A 76 -26.86 52.80 -14.31
N PHE A 77 -26.79 53.60 -15.40
CA PHE A 77 -27.84 54.46 -15.97
C PHE A 77 -27.91 55.93 -15.49
N GLY A 78 -27.58 56.86 -16.40
CA GLY A 78 -27.89 58.29 -16.24
C GLY A 78 -26.95 59.23 -17.01
N GLY A 79 -27.32 59.56 -18.25
CA GLY A 79 -26.54 60.35 -19.20
C GLY A 79 -26.38 61.83 -18.89
N PHE A 80 -25.33 62.36 -19.50
CA PHE A 80 -24.81 63.72 -19.54
C PHE A 80 -25.82 64.76 -20.06
N GLY A 81 -25.80 65.96 -19.46
CA GLY A 81 -26.73 67.04 -19.76
C GLY A 81 -26.39 67.87 -21.00
N GLN A 82 -27.38 68.61 -21.48
CA GLN A 82 -27.16 69.91 -22.13
C GLN A 82 -28.43 70.78 -22.16
N THR A 83 -28.24 72.04 -21.74
CA THR A 83 -28.83 73.31 -22.22
C THR A 83 -30.35 73.54 -22.30
N GLN A 84 -30.81 74.39 -21.36
CA GLN A 84 -31.36 75.74 -21.60
C GLN A 84 -32.51 75.92 -22.63
N ASN A 85 -33.74 76.15 -22.15
CA ASN A 85 -34.56 77.29 -22.61
C ASN A 85 -35.73 77.64 -21.66
N LYS A 86 -36.08 78.93 -21.64
CA LYS A 86 -37.13 79.62 -20.86
C LYS A 86 -38.55 79.15 -21.20
N THR A 87 -39.46 79.11 -20.22
CA THR A 87 -40.69 79.97 -20.12
C THR A 87 -41.54 79.67 -18.87
N ASN A 88 -42.19 80.72 -18.34
CA ASN A 88 -43.01 80.75 -17.13
C ASN A 88 -44.32 79.97 -17.22
N ALA A 89 -44.78 79.37 -16.10
CA ALA A 89 -46.20 79.30 -15.74
C ALA A 89 -46.41 79.00 -14.23
N PHE A 90 -47.25 79.82 -13.61
CA PHE A 90 -47.75 79.78 -12.22
C PHE A 90 -48.59 78.53 -11.91
N GLY A 91 -48.63 78.08 -10.63
CA GLY A 91 -49.66 77.14 -10.15
C GLY A 91 -49.51 76.68 -8.70
N PHE A 92 -50.26 77.33 -7.80
CA PHE A 92 -50.46 77.01 -6.38
C PHE A 92 -51.21 75.68 -6.15
N GLY A 93 -50.95 74.97 -5.04
CA GLY A 93 -52.02 74.23 -4.34
C GLY A 93 -51.72 72.84 -3.77
N ALA A 94 -51.80 72.76 -2.44
CA ALA A 94 -52.36 71.69 -1.62
C ALA A 94 -51.69 70.29 -1.54
N THR A 95 -51.12 70.04 -0.36
CA THR A 95 -50.92 68.72 0.27
C THR A 95 -52.23 67.94 0.47
N PRO A 96 -52.17 66.60 0.43
CA PRO A 96 -52.90 65.80 1.41
C PRO A 96 -51.98 64.86 2.21
N GLN A 97 -52.35 64.69 3.47
CA GLN A 97 -51.63 63.93 4.49
C GLN A 97 -51.62 62.42 4.21
N VAL A 98 -50.46 61.79 4.43
CA VAL A 98 -50.30 60.34 4.49
C VAL A 98 -50.27 59.91 5.96
N GLN A 99 -51.20 59.04 6.35
CA GLN A 99 -51.22 58.35 7.63
C GLN A 99 -49.93 57.53 7.80
N LYS A 100 -49.13 57.86 8.82
CA LYS A 100 -47.95 57.07 9.19
C LYS A 100 -48.40 55.83 9.97
N VAL A 101 -48.47 54.69 9.31
CA VAL A 101 -48.49 53.38 9.97
C VAL A 101 -47.11 53.20 10.61
N ALA A 102 -47.08 52.99 11.93
CA ALA A 102 -45.86 52.75 12.68
C ALA A 102 -45.25 51.40 12.27
N VAL A 103 -44.15 51.41 11.53
CA VAL A 103 -43.32 50.22 11.30
C VAL A 103 -42.53 49.96 12.59
N LEU A 104 -42.95 48.97 13.36
CA LEU A 104 -42.17 48.42 14.48
C LEU A 104 -40.81 47.96 13.95
N LYS A 105 -39.74 48.65 14.34
CA LYS A 105 -38.37 48.21 14.05
C LYS A 105 -38.15 46.87 14.75
N PRO A 106 -37.77 45.79 14.04
CA PRO A 106 -37.54 44.50 14.66
C PRO A 106 -36.33 44.61 15.58
N ASP A 107 -36.52 44.20 16.83
CA ASP A 107 -35.52 44.32 17.87
C ASP A 107 -34.27 43.49 17.51
N SER A 108 -33.12 44.17 17.38
CA SER A 108 -31.88 43.54 16.86
C SER A 108 -31.37 42.40 17.73
N LEU A 109 -31.68 42.45 19.04
CA LEU A 109 -31.36 41.41 20.01
C LEU A 109 -32.29 40.20 19.83
N PHE A 110 -33.59 40.43 19.61
CA PHE A 110 -34.55 39.37 19.35
C PHE A 110 -34.17 38.58 18.09
N ASN A 111 -33.81 39.27 17.01
CA ASN A 111 -33.33 38.61 15.79
C ASN A 111 -32.05 37.79 16.02
N ARG A 112 -31.11 38.28 16.84
CA ARG A 112 -29.89 37.53 17.18
C ARG A 112 -30.19 36.28 18.01
N VAL A 113 -31.03 36.40 19.03
CA VAL A 113 -31.44 35.27 19.89
C VAL A 113 -32.27 34.26 19.10
N TRP A 114 -33.15 34.74 18.22
CA TRP A 114 -33.91 33.90 17.29
C TRP A 114 -32.99 33.14 16.34
N ASN A 115 -31.99 33.81 15.74
CA ASN A 115 -31.00 33.16 14.89
C ASN A 115 -30.14 32.15 15.64
N LEU A 116 -29.76 32.43 16.90
CA LEU A 116 -29.06 31.47 17.75
C LEU A 116 -29.94 30.25 18.05
N ARG A 117 -31.22 30.46 18.37
CA ARG A 117 -32.16 29.36 18.58
C ARG A 117 -32.32 28.50 17.32
N CYS A 118 -32.46 29.13 16.16
CA CYS A 118 -32.54 28.44 14.87
C CYS A 118 -31.25 27.69 14.53
N ALA A 119 -30.07 28.24 14.85
CA ALA A 119 -28.79 27.59 14.60
C ALA A 119 -28.58 26.28 15.37
N TYR A 120 -29.23 26.12 16.52
CA TYR A 120 -29.15 24.94 17.38
C TYR A 120 -30.35 23.98 17.23
N ASN A 121 -31.39 24.36 16.50
CA ASN A 121 -32.56 23.50 16.27
C ASN A 121 -32.38 22.67 14.98
N PRO A 122 -32.34 21.32 15.05
CA PRO A 122 -32.15 20.46 13.87
C PRO A 122 -33.25 20.60 12.81
N ASP A 123 -34.46 20.98 13.20
CA ASP A 123 -35.60 21.16 12.29
C ASP A 123 -35.58 22.52 11.57
N SER A 124 -34.68 23.42 11.96
CA SER A 124 -34.60 24.75 11.38
C SER A 124 -33.75 24.75 10.11
N PRO A 125 -34.20 25.43 9.03
CA PRO A 125 -33.39 25.62 7.82
C PRO A 125 -32.05 26.34 8.06
N ALA A 126 -31.92 27.08 9.16
CA ALA A 126 -30.69 27.80 9.53
C ALA A 126 -29.77 27.01 10.47
N TYR A 127 -29.98 25.69 10.59
CA TYR A 127 -29.15 24.84 11.45
C TYR A 127 -27.69 24.82 10.99
N ARG A 128 -26.76 25.12 11.92
CA ARG A 128 -25.35 25.31 11.57
C ARG A 128 -24.50 24.05 11.66
N PHE A 129 -24.94 23.03 12.38
CA PHE A 129 -24.15 21.82 12.63
C PHE A 129 -24.45 20.72 11.60
N CYS A 130 -24.39 21.07 10.31
CA CYS A 130 -24.52 20.13 9.20
C CYS A 130 -23.14 19.80 8.64
N TYR A 131 -22.76 18.53 8.68
CA TYR A 131 -21.48 18.04 8.14
C TYR A 131 -21.74 17.14 6.95
N ILE A 132 -21.07 17.38 5.82
CA ILE A 132 -21.15 16.45 4.69
C ILE A 132 -20.00 15.47 4.77
N PHE A 133 -20.32 14.19 4.63
CA PHE A 133 -19.35 13.13 4.44
C PHE A 133 -19.71 12.27 3.24
N TYR A 134 -18.71 11.66 2.63
CA TYR A 134 -18.93 10.76 1.50
C TYR A 134 -19.04 9.32 1.98
N ASN A 135 -20.16 8.66 1.67
CA ASN A 135 -20.38 7.25 1.98
C ASN A 135 -20.30 6.41 0.70
N LYS A 136 -19.86 5.16 0.84
CA LYS A 136 -19.88 4.22 -0.28
C LYS A 136 -21.32 3.95 -0.72
N LYS A 137 -21.59 4.08 -2.01
CA LYS A 137 -22.89 3.85 -2.63
C LYS A 137 -23.36 2.41 -2.35
N HIS A 138 -24.54 2.28 -1.75
CA HIS A 138 -25.22 1.00 -1.56
C HIS A 138 -26.55 1.06 -2.33
N GLY A 139 -26.53 0.65 -3.61
CA GLY A 139 -27.69 0.71 -4.51
C GLY A 139 -27.80 2.02 -5.32
N GLN A 140 -28.96 2.28 -5.94
CA GLN A 140 -29.18 3.46 -6.79
C GLN A 140 -29.69 4.70 -6.05
N ASN A 141 -29.80 4.66 -4.73
CA ASN A 141 -30.39 5.75 -3.96
C ASN A 141 -29.43 6.94 -3.90
N PHE A 142 -29.80 8.03 -4.56
CA PHE A 142 -29.16 9.33 -4.40
C PHE A 142 -29.81 10.06 -3.22
N PRO A 143 -29.02 10.60 -2.27
CA PRO A 143 -29.55 11.38 -1.17
C PRO A 143 -30.12 12.68 -1.68
N GLU A 144 -31.30 12.99 -1.18
CA GLU A 144 -31.97 14.26 -1.43
C GLU A 144 -31.22 15.41 -0.76
N CYS A 145 -31.30 16.60 -1.37
CA CYS A 145 -30.71 17.80 -0.82
C CYS A 145 -31.29 18.06 0.58
N PRO A 146 -30.46 18.14 1.63
CA PRO A 146 -30.95 18.43 2.97
C PRO A 146 -31.51 19.85 3.02
N LYS A 147 -32.59 20.04 3.80
CA LYS A 147 -33.32 21.32 3.96
C LYS A 147 -32.47 22.49 4.48
N ASN A 148 -31.27 22.19 4.98
CA ASN A 148 -30.38 23.13 5.66
C ASN A 148 -29.21 23.59 4.77
N ILE A 149 -29.11 23.06 3.54
CA ILE A 149 -28.09 23.43 2.55
C ILE A 149 -28.78 24.04 1.34
N THR A 150 -28.22 25.14 0.82
CA THR A 150 -28.69 25.75 -0.43
C THR A 150 -28.47 24.78 -1.59
N GLU A 151 -29.40 24.72 -2.54
CA GLU A 151 -29.27 23.85 -3.73
C GLU A 151 -27.94 24.10 -4.49
N ALA A 152 -27.49 25.35 -4.57
CA ALA A 152 -26.19 25.71 -5.16
C ALA A 152 -24.99 25.08 -4.43
N ASP A 153 -25.02 25.06 -3.10
CA ASP A 153 -23.95 24.46 -2.30
C ASP A 153 -23.99 22.93 -2.41
N TRP A 154 -25.18 22.33 -2.48
CA TRP A 154 -25.35 20.89 -2.68
C TRP A 154 -24.80 20.40 -4.02
N VAL A 155 -25.06 21.14 -5.10
CA VAL A 155 -24.49 20.85 -6.42
C VAL A 155 -22.97 20.94 -6.37
N LYS A 156 -22.42 21.95 -5.70
CA LYS A 156 -20.97 22.10 -5.53
C LYS A 156 -20.36 20.92 -4.77
N ILE A 157 -20.99 20.49 -3.68
CA ILE A 157 -20.57 19.32 -2.89
C ILE A 157 -20.60 18.03 -3.72
N CYS A 158 -21.60 17.86 -4.58
CA CYS A 158 -21.65 16.71 -5.49
C CYS A 158 -20.53 16.76 -6.53
N MET A 159 -20.18 17.95 -7.03
CA MET A 159 -19.07 18.15 -7.97
C MET A 159 -17.69 17.95 -7.34
N GLU A 160 -17.52 18.35 -6.07
CA GLU A 160 -16.26 18.20 -5.32
C GLU A 160 -16.09 16.80 -4.72
N CYS A 161 -16.90 15.81 -5.12
CA CYS A 161 -16.78 14.44 -4.68
C CYS A 161 -15.47 13.78 -5.17
N PRO A 162 -14.66 13.18 -4.29
CA PRO A 162 -13.40 12.53 -4.69
C PRO A 162 -13.55 11.33 -5.63
N ASP A 163 -14.69 10.64 -5.60
CA ASP A 163 -15.02 9.50 -6.48
C ASP A 163 -16.55 9.45 -6.72
N PRO A 164 -17.06 10.03 -7.81
CA PRO A 164 -18.49 10.13 -8.08
C PRO A 164 -19.16 8.78 -8.41
N ASP A 165 -18.39 7.75 -8.77
CA ASP A 165 -18.93 6.44 -9.16
C ASP A 165 -19.29 5.60 -7.92
N HIS A 166 -18.45 5.68 -6.89
CA HIS A 166 -18.57 4.85 -5.69
C HIS A 166 -18.96 5.60 -4.43
N LEU A 167 -18.83 6.93 -4.41
CA LEU A 167 -19.12 7.74 -3.24
C LEU A 167 -20.29 8.70 -3.47
N VAL A 168 -21.06 8.88 -2.41
CA VAL A 168 -22.26 9.70 -2.42
C VAL A 168 -22.27 10.61 -1.18
N PRO A 169 -22.55 11.91 -1.32
CA PRO A 169 -22.56 12.84 -0.20
C PRO A 169 -23.71 12.52 0.76
N TYR A 170 -23.40 12.35 2.03
CA TYR A 170 -24.34 12.06 3.10
C TYR A 170 -24.27 13.16 4.16
N PRO A 171 -25.34 13.96 4.33
CA PRO A 171 -25.37 15.02 5.33
C PRO A 171 -25.65 14.43 6.71
N LEU A 172 -24.80 14.74 7.68
CA LEU A 172 -24.99 14.45 9.10
C LEU A 172 -25.45 15.71 9.83
N MET A 173 -26.54 15.58 10.57
CA MET A 173 -27.08 16.66 11.39
C MET A 173 -26.67 16.46 12.84
N GLY A 174 -25.89 17.42 13.36
CA GLY A 174 -25.55 17.51 14.78
C GLY A 174 -24.46 16.56 15.24
N PHE A 175 -24.21 16.59 16.55
CA PHE A 175 -23.14 15.83 17.19
C PHE A 175 -23.53 14.37 17.47
N ASP A 176 -24.82 14.08 17.63
CA ASP A 176 -25.31 12.72 17.87
C ASP A 176 -25.06 11.82 16.65
N ALA A 177 -25.38 12.32 15.44
CA ALA A 177 -25.11 11.62 14.19
C ALA A 177 -23.59 11.44 13.94
N LEU A 178 -22.76 12.41 14.38
CA LEU A 178 -21.31 12.29 14.29
C LEU A 178 -20.77 11.22 15.25
N LYS A 179 -21.32 11.15 16.47
CA LYS A 179 -20.97 10.12 17.46
C LYS A 179 -21.36 8.72 16.98
N GLU A 180 -22.55 8.58 16.39
CA GLU A 180 -22.99 7.32 15.77
C GLU A 180 -22.04 6.88 14.66
N ARG A 181 -21.68 7.80 13.74
CA ARG A 181 -20.69 7.52 12.69
C ARG A 181 -19.34 7.11 13.27
N ALA A 182 -18.85 7.77 14.31
CA ALA A 182 -17.59 7.41 14.95
C ALA A 182 -17.65 5.99 15.56
N ALA A 183 -18.80 5.60 16.13
CA ALA A 183 -19.03 4.23 16.61
C ALA A 183 -19.04 3.21 15.46
N SER A 184 -19.72 3.50 14.34
CA SER A 184 -19.70 2.63 13.16
C SER A 184 -18.30 2.49 12.55
N GLN A 185 -17.50 3.57 12.52
CA GLN A 185 -16.11 3.52 12.06
C GLN A 185 -15.25 2.65 12.96
N LYS A 186 -15.45 2.73 14.28
CA LYS A 186 -14.76 1.85 15.24
C LYS A 186 -15.12 0.38 15.00
N GLU A 187 -16.40 0.07 14.81
CA GLU A 187 -16.85 -1.30 14.50
C GLU A 187 -16.26 -1.82 13.18
N MET A 188 -16.24 -0.99 12.12
CA MET A 188 -15.63 -1.35 10.84
C MET A 188 -14.12 -1.60 10.98
N LYS A 189 -13.42 -0.78 11.77
CA LYS A 189 -12.00 -0.98 12.09
C LYS A 189 -11.79 -2.34 12.78
N ASP A 190 -12.61 -2.66 13.77
CA ASP A 190 -12.49 -3.92 14.51
C ASP A 190 -12.74 -5.13 13.59
N LYS A 191 -13.73 -5.05 12.69
CA LYS A 191 -13.96 -6.07 11.64
C LYS A 191 -12.77 -6.20 10.68
N LEU A 192 -12.16 -5.09 10.27
CA LEU A 192 -11.00 -5.10 9.36
C LEU A 192 -9.78 -5.74 10.03
N VAL A 193 -9.54 -5.41 11.30
CA VAL A 193 -8.46 -6.02 12.10
C VAL A 193 -8.67 -7.53 12.21
N GLU A 194 -9.90 -7.98 12.43
CA GLU A 194 -10.20 -9.41 12.50
C GLU A 194 -9.99 -10.13 11.17
N ARG A 195 -10.43 -9.52 10.05
CA ARG A 195 -10.14 -10.04 8.71
C ARG A 195 -8.64 -10.13 8.43
N MET A 196 -7.86 -9.13 8.86
CA MET A 196 -6.41 -9.14 8.71
C MET A 196 -5.76 -10.30 9.49
N LYS A 197 -6.24 -10.60 10.70
CA LYS A 197 -5.76 -11.77 11.47
C LYS A 197 -6.04 -13.08 10.75
N ILE A 198 -7.23 -13.24 10.18
CA ILE A 198 -7.61 -14.44 9.42
C ILE A 198 -6.67 -14.62 8.21
N ILE A 199 -6.44 -13.55 7.44
CA ILE A 199 -5.53 -13.58 6.29
C ILE A 199 -4.11 -13.95 6.74
N GLN A 200 -3.64 -13.36 7.83
CA GLN A 200 -2.30 -13.65 8.38
C GLN A 200 -2.18 -15.09 8.88
N ALA A 201 -3.23 -15.64 9.50
CA ALA A 201 -3.27 -17.04 9.90
C ALA A 201 -3.24 -17.97 8.67
N LYS A 202 -4.02 -17.67 7.64
CA LYS A 202 -4.02 -18.47 6.41
C LYS A 202 -2.69 -18.42 5.67
N LEU A 203 -2.04 -17.26 5.66
CA LEU A 203 -0.70 -17.11 5.08
C LEU A 203 0.31 -17.97 5.83
N ARG A 204 0.29 -17.96 7.17
CA ARG A 204 1.16 -18.82 7.98
C ARG A 204 0.92 -20.30 7.71
N GLU A 205 -0.34 -20.72 7.65
CA GLU A 205 -0.72 -22.10 7.31
C GLU A 205 -0.17 -22.50 5.94
N MET A 206 -0.37 -21.66 4.92
CA MET A 206 0.13 -21.92 3.57
C MET A 206 1.67 -21.98 3.51
N THR A 207 2.36 -21.07 4.21
CA THR A 207 3.83 -21.10 4.30
C THR A 207 4.32 -22.33 5.03
N SER A 208 3.66 -22.75 6.13
CA SER A 208 4.03 -23.98 6.84
C SER A 208 3.82 -25.22 5.97
N PHE A 209 2.67 -25.32 5.29
CA PHE A 209 2.36 -26.43 4.39
C PHE A 209 3.39 -26.54 3.25
N TYR A 210 3.77 -25.41 2.66
CA TYR A 210 4.81 -25.37 1.63
C TYR A 210 6.14 -25.93 2.16
N ALA A 211 6.59 -25.45 3.32
CA ALA A 211 7.88 -25.82 3.90
C ALA A 211 7.91 -27.29 4.39
N THR A 212 6.82 -27.80 4.99
CA THR A 212 6.83 -29.13 5.62
C THR A 212 6.44 -30.25 4.66
N GLU A 213 5.44 -30.02 3.80
CA GLU A 213 4.88 -31.09 2.96
C GLU A 213 5.31 -30.96 1.51
N LEU A 214 5.13 -29.78 0.91
CA LEU A 214 5.36 -29.62 -0.51
C LEU A 214 6.84 -29.76 -0.87
N GLN A 215 7.73 -29.10 -0.12
CA GLN A 215 9.17 -29.20 -0.36
C GLN A 215 9.65 -30.66 -0.25
N GLY A 216 9.28 -31.37 0.82
CA GLY A 216 9.65 -32.78 0.99
C GLY A 216 9.06 -33.68 -0.10
N SER A 217 7.84 -33.40 -0.57
CA SER A 217 7.26 -34.13 -1.70
C SER A 217 8.03 -33.89 -3.01
N PHE A 218 8.46 -32.66 -3.25
CA PHE A 218 9.23 -32.29 -4.43
C PHE A 218 10.60 -32.96 -4.45
N GLU A 219 11.30 -32.95 -3.31
CA GLU A 219 12.58 -33.65 -3.16
C GLU A 219 12.44 -35.15 -3.40
N ARG A 220 11.37 -35.79 -2.88
CA ARG A 220 11.08 -37.21 -3.15
C ARG A 220 10.79 -37.48 -4.63
N ILE A 221 10.02 -36.61 -5.28
CA ILE A 221 9.74 -36.73 -6.72
C ILE A 221 11.04 -36.62 -7.52
N GLN A 222 11.93 -35.68 -7.17
CA GLN A 222 13.21 -35.51 -7.83
C GLN A 222 14.14 -36.73 -7.64
N GLN A 223 14.19 -37.28 -6.43
CA GLN A 223 14.93 -38.52 -6.15
C GLN A 223 14.37 -39.69 -6.96
N ASN A 224 13.05 -39.89 -6.94
CA ASN A 224 12.40 -40.95 -7.70
C ASN A 224 12.62 -40.80 -9.21
N ALA A 225 12.56 -39.58 -9.75
CA ALA A 225 12.85 -39.32 -11.15
C ALA A 225 14.28 -39.72 -11.51
N THR A 226 15.25 -39.40 -10.65
CA THR A 226 16.65 -39.79 -10.83
C THR A 226 16.82 -41.31 -10.79
N THR A 227 16.17 -42.00 -9.84
CA THR A 227 16.21 -43.47 -9.74
C THR A 227 15.58 -44.12 -10.97
N ILE A 228 14.44 -43.62 -11.44
CA ILE A 228 13.78 -44.13 -12.65
C ILE A 228 14.68 -43.92 -13.86
N GLN A 229 15.29 -42.75 -14.02
CA GLN A 229 16.25 -42.46 -15.09
C GLN A 229 17.43 -43.44 -15.08
N GLN A 230 18.00 -43.74 -13.90
CA GLN A 230 19.08 -44.72 -13.76
C GLN A 230 18.61 -46.13 -14.14
N SER A 231 17.46 -46.57 -13.63
CA SER A 231 16.90 -47.89 -13.96
C SER A 231 16.56 -48.03 -15.44
N MET A 232 16.07 -46.95 -16.06
CA MET A 232 15.76 -46.91 -17.49
C MET A 232 17.04 -47.02 -18.33
N LEU A 233 18.11 -46.31 -17.93
CA LEU A 233 19.41 -46.44 -18.58
C LEU A 233 19.97 -47.86 -18.47
N GLU A 234 19.87 -48.50 -17.31
CA GLU A 234 20.30 -49.89 -17.12
C GLU A 234 19.52 -50.86 -18.02
N VAL A 235 18.20 -50.71 -18.10
CA VAL A 235 17.37 -51.55 -18.99
C VAL A 235 17.75 -51.33 -20.45
N ILE A 236 17.88 -50.07 -20.89
CA ILE A 236 18.31 -49.74 -22.26
C ILE A 236 19.69 -50.32 -22.55
N GLU A 237 20.64 -50.21 -21.62
CA GLU A 237 21.98 -50.81 -21.77
C GLU A 237 21.87 -52.33 -21.99
N THR A 238 21.10 -53.03 -21.16
CA THR A 238 20.95 -54.49 -21.29
C THR A 238 20.26 -54.90 -22.59
N GLU A 239 19.23 -54.17 -23.01
CA GLU A 239 18.50 -54.43 -24.26
C GLU A 239 19.40 -54.19 -25.47
N GLU A 240 20.12 -53.07 -25.50
CA GLU A 240 21.01 -52.71 -26.60
C GLU A 240 22.16 -53.71 -26.72
N VAL A 241 22.79 -54.07 -25.59
CA VAL A 241 23.84 -55.10 -25.57
C VAL A 241 23.30 -56.43 -26.08
N GLN A 242 22.07 -56.82 -25.73
CA GLN A 242 21.45 -58.06 -26.21
C GLN A 242 21.12 -58.01 -27.71
N HIS A 243 20.60 -56.89 -28.21
CA HIS A 243 20.24 -56.70 -29.61
C HIS A 243 21.48 -56.65 -30.53
N GLN A 244 22.58 -56.09 -30.04
CA GLN A 244 23.81 -55.91 -30.80
C GLN A 244 24.79 -57.08 -30.69
N GLN A 245 24.47 -58.15 -29.94
CA GLN A 245 25.36 -59.33 -29.83
C GLN A 245 25.71 -59.90 -31.21
N GLY A 246 27.00 -59.96 -31.52
CA GLY A 246 27.52 -60.52 -32.77
C GLY A 246 27.54 -59.56 -33.97
N ARG A 247 27.14 -58.29 -33.81
CA ARG A 247 27.35 -57.24 -34.82
C ARG A 247 28.67 -56.50 -34.57
N PRO A 248 29.41 -56.08 -35.62
CA PRO A 248 30.56 -55.23 -35.44
C PRO A 248 30.13 -53.84 -34.96
N MET A 249 30.97 -53.22 -34.12
CA MET A 249 30.74 -51.88 -33.56
C MET A 249 30.58 -50.84 -34.68
N THR A 250 29.53 -50.03 -34.61
CA THR A 250 29.21 -48.97 -35.55
C THR A 250 30.11 -47.76 -35.32
N ASP A 251 30.41 -46.97 -36.35
CA ASP A 251 31.22 -45.75 -36.23
C ASP A 251 30.64 -44.74 -35.22
N ALA A 252 29.31 -44.67 -35.11
CA ALA A 252 28.62 -43.84 -34.13
C ALA A 252 28.87 -44.30 -32.67
N GLU A 253 28.96 -45.61 -32.44
CA GLU A 253 29.25 -46.19 -31.13
C GLU A 253 30.71 -45.97 -30.75
N ASN A 254 31.64 -46.13 -31.70
CA ASN A 254 33.06 -45.78 -31.49
C ASN A 254 33.24 -44.30 -31.12
N ALA A 255 32.48 -43.39 -31.76
CA ALA A 255 32.50 -41.98 -31.43
C ALA A 255 31.92 -41.70 -30.02
N MET A 256 30.90 -42.44 -29.59
CA MET A 256 30.34 -42.34 -28.24
C MET A 256 31.29 -42.89 -27.18
N LEU A 257 31.91 -44.04 -27.45
CA LEU A 257 32.93 -44.66 -26.60
C LEU A 257 34.11 -43.73 -26.38
N ALA A 258 34.64 -43.11 -27.44
CA ALA A 258 35.72 -42.13 -27.32
C ALA A 258 35.32 -40.94 -26.43
N LYS A 259 34.06 -40.48 -26.46
CA LYS A 259 33.57 -39.44 -25.56
C LYS A 259 33.50 -39.91 -24.10
N LEU A 260 33.01 -41.14 -23.86
CA LEU A 260 32.94 -41.73 -22.53
C LEU A 260 34.34 -41.95 -21.93
N GLU A 261 35.29 -42.44 -22.72
CA GLU A 261 36.68 -42.61 -22.29
C GLU A 261 37.33 -41.27 -21.93
N ASN A 262 37.12 -40.23 -22.74
CA ASN A 262 37.60 -38.89 -22.42
C ASN A 262 37.02 -38.37 -21.11
N MET A 263 35.71 -38.52 -20.88
CA MET A 263 35.08 -38.14 -19.61
C MET A 263 35.63 -38.95 -18.43
N GLN A 264 35.86 -40.24 -18.61
CA GLN A 264 36.43 -41.12 -17.58
C GLN A 264 37.88 -40.74 -17.25
N LEU A 265 38.69 -40.38 -18.26
CA LEU A 265 40.04 -39.88 -18.07
C LEU A 265 40.06 -38.54 -17.33
N ASP A 266 39.15 -37.64 -17.67
CA ASP A 266 38.99 -36.36 -16.97
C ASP A 266 38.62 -36.55 -15.50
N LEU A 267 37.70 -37.48 -15.20
CA LEU A 267 37.31 -37.82 -13.83
C LEU A 267 38.45 -38.45 -13.02
N ASN A 268 39.20 -39.37 -13.65
CA ASN A 268 40.31 -40.08 -13.02
C ASN A 268 41.63 -39.30 -12.99
N ARG A 269 41.67 -38.09 -13.56
CA ARG A 269 42.87 -37.27 -13.60
C ARG A 269 43.38 -37.01 -12.18
N PRO A 270 44.61 -37.46 -11.83
CA PRO A 270 45.13 -37.31 -10.48
C PRO A 270 45.28 -35.83 -10.13
N GLY A 271 44.78 -35.43 -8.96
CA GLY A 271 44.86 -34.06 -8.46
C GLY A 271 43.68 -33.13 -8.81
N MET A 272 42.73 -33.56 -9.65
CA MET A 272 41.53 -32.77 -9.98
C MET A 272 40.38 -33.10 -9.03
N TYR A 273 39.38 -33.88 -9.47
CA TYR A 273 38.11 -34.04 -8.75
C TYR A 273 38.26 -34.75 -7.40
N HIS A 274 38.88 -35.92 -7.36
CA HIS A 274 39.03 -36.69 -6.12
C HIS A 274 39.86 -35.94 -5.06
N ALA A 275 40.96 -35.30 -5.48
CA ALA A 275 41.80 -34.52 -4.57
C ALA A 275 41.11 -33.22 -4.13
N ALA A 276 40.40 -32.52 -5.02
CA ALA A 276 39.65 -31.32 -4.68
C ALA A 276 38.49 -31.62 -3.70
N ILE A 277 37.77 -32.72 -3.90
CA ILE A 277 36.71 -33.17 -2.97
C ILE A 277 37.31 -33.52 -1.62
N HIS A 278 38.44 -34.24 -1.60
CA HIS A 278 39.14 -34.56 -0.36
C HIS A 278 39.60 -33.30 0.38
N ASN A 279 40.23 -32.36 -0.33
CA ASN A 279 40.67 -31.08 0.24
C ASN A 279 39.49 -30.23 0.74
N LEU A 280 38.36 -30.23 0.02
CA LEU A 280 37.15 -29.52 0.46
C LEU A 280 36.57 -30.17 1.73
N ARG A 281 36.54 -31.50 1.80
CA ARG A 281 36.11 -32.23 3.00
C ARG A 281 37.00 -31.91 4.19
N VAL A 282 38.32 -31.94 4.01
CA VAL A 282 39.30 -31.58 5.04
C VAL A 282 39.09 -30.13 5.48
N LYS A 283 39.01 -29.17 4.54
CA LYS A 283 38.79 -27.76 4.84
C LYS A 283 37.46 -27.49 5.57
N THR A 284 36.43 -28.27 5.27
CA THR A 284 35.12 -28.19 5.95
C THR A 284 35.18 -28.79 7.35
N GLN A 285 35.93 -29.88 7.54
CA GLN A 285 36.16 -30.50 8.86
C GLN A 285 37.09 -29.69 9.76
N GLU A 286 38.12 -29.04 9.19
CA GLU A 286 39.06 -28.18 9.91
C GLU A 286 38.44 -26.84 10.31
N ASN A 287 37.35 -26.46 9.66
CA ASN A 287 36.63 -25.22 9.93
C ASN A 287 35.15 -25.51 10.28
N PRO A 288 34.87 -26.29 11.34
CA PRO A 288 33.51 -26.53 11.80
C PRO A 288 33.03 -25.23 12.45
N SER A 289 32.44 -24.33 11.65
CA SER A 289 31.75 -23.11 12.06
C SER A 289 32.33 -22.48 13.34
N LYS A 290 33.38 -21.65 13.21
CA LYS A 290 33.61 -20.63 14.22
C LYS A 290 32.34 -19.78 14.25
N GLY A 291 31.47 -20.06 15.23
CA GLY A 291 30.29 -19.24 15.52
C GLY A 291 30.74 -17.80 15.53
N GLY A 292 30.34 -17.06 14.49
CA GLY A 292 30.86 -15.75 14.20
C GLY A 292 30.74 -14.88 15.44
N SER A 293 31.80 -14.12 15.74
CA SER A 293 31.73 -12.99 16.67
C SER A 293 30.43 -12.25 16.42
N HIS A 294 29.57 -12.20 17.44
CA HIS A 294 28.27 -11.56 17.36
C HIS A 294 28.45 -10.08 17.03
N LEU A 295 28.47 -9.76 15.74
CA LEU A 295 28.46 -8.40 15.23
C LEU A 295 27.05 -7.88 15.50
N THR A 296 26.92 -6.99 16.48
CA THR A 296 25.68 -6.27 16.75
C THR A 296 25.45 -5.29 15.61
N ILE A 297 24.84 -5.75 14.53
CA ILE A 297 24.41 -4.91 13.42
C ILE A 297 23.14 -4.16 13.86
N ASP A 298 23.14 -2.84 13.69
CA ASP A 298 21.99 -2.00 14.05
C ASP A 298 20.75 -2.40 13.24
N LYS A 299 19.62 -2.53 13.94
CA LYS A 299 18.35 -2.99 13.33
C LYS A 299 17.90 -2.11 12.16
N GLU A 300 18.15 -0.80 12.23
CA GLU A 300 17.82 0.15 11.16
C GLU A 300 18.64 -0.12 9.89
N SER A 301 19.95 -0.32 10.03
CA SER A 301 20.83 -0.69 8.91
C SER A 301 20.42 -2.02 8.27
N LEU A 302 19.95 -2.98 9.08
CA LEU A 302 19.46 -4.27 8.60
C LEU A 302 18.15 -4.11 7.81
N THR A 303 17.22 -3.26 8.28
CA THR A 303 15.99 -2.97 7.53
C THR A 303 16.25 -2.23 6.22
N ALA A 304 17.22 -1.31 6.21
CA ALA A 304 17.66 -0.61 5.00
C ALA A 304 18.27 -1.61 4.00
N MET A 305 19.17 -2.48 4.46
CA MET A 305 19.76 -3.54 3.65
C MET A 305 18.71 -4.51 3.11
N ALA A 306 17.75 -4.95 3.94
CA ALA A 306 16.67 -5.83 3.51
C ALA A 306 15.79 -5.17 2.43
N THR A 307 15.55 -3.87 2.53
CA THR A 307 14.79 -3.11 1.53
C THR A 307 15.55 -3.03 0.21
N VAL A 308 16.86 -2.74 0.25
CA VAL A 308 17.72 -2.71 -0.95
C VAL A 308 17.80 -4.10 -1.58
N LEU A 309 17.99 -5.15 -0.79
CA LEU A 309 18.02 -6.53 -1.30
C LEU A 309 16.69 -6.92 -1.94
N LYS A 310 15.56 -6.52 -1.35
CA LYS A 310 14.24 -6.74 -1.95
C LYS A 310 14.09 -6.01 -3.28
N ALA A 311 14.49 -4.74 -3.35
CA ALA A 311 14.45 -3.97 -4.60
C ALA A 311 15.34 -4.60 -5.69
N ASN A 312 16.52 -5.09 -5.31
CA ASN A 312 17.42 -5.79 -6.23
C ASN A 312 16.83 -7.13 -6.69
N GLN A 313 16.18 -7.89 -5.79
CA GLN A 313 15.49 -9.14 -6.14
C GLN A 313 14.38 -8.88 -7.16
N ASP A 314 13.52 -7.89 -6.89
CA ASP A 314 12.42 -7.50 -7.79
C ASP A 314 12.96 -7.05 -9.17
N ALA A 315 14.07 -6.31 -9.19
CA ALA A 315 14.72 -5.87 -10.43
C ALA A 315 15.33 -7.05 -11.22
N ILE A 316 15.98 -8.00 -10.53
CA ILE A 316 16.53 -9.21 -11.16
C ILE A 316 15.40 -10.08 -11.73
N GLU A 317 14.30 -10.26 -11.01
CA GLU A 317 13.13 -11.01 -11.52
C GLU A 317 12.50 -10.35 -12.75
N ALA A 318 12.43 -9.02 -12.78
CA ALA A 318 11.96 -8.28 -13.94
C ALA A 318 12.91 -8.46 -15.14
N LEU A 319 14.23 -8.37 -14.92
CA LEU A 319 15.23 -8.62 -15.95
C LEU A 319 15.19 -10.05 -16.46
N GLU A 320 15.02 -11.04 -15.59
CA GLU A 320 14.86 -12.44 -15.95
C GLU A 320 13.63 -12.62 -16.85
N LYS A 321 12.49 -12.01 -16.49
CA LYS A 321 11.26 -12.09 -17.27
C LYS A 321 11.42 -11.47 -18.66
N VAL A 322 12.08 -10.31 -18.76
CA VAL A 322 12.38 -9.67 -20.06
C VAL A 322 13.32 -10.55 -20.87
N THR A 323 14.39 -11.07 -20.25
CA THR A 323 15.37 -11.93 -20.93
C THR A 323 14.74 -13.21 -21.45
N LYS A 324 13.89 -13.88 -20.67
CA LYS A 324 13.12 -15.06 -21.11
C LYS A 324 12.18 -14.73 -22.26
N LYS A 325 11.53 -13.56 -22.22
CA LYS A 325 10.67 -13.10 -23.32
C LYS A 325 11.49 -12.86 -24.59
N VAL A 326 12.65 -12.21 -24.48
CA VAL A 326 13.56 -11.96 -25.60
C VAL A 326 14.10 -13.27 -26.17
N ALA A 327 14.54 -14.20 -25.33
CA ALA A 327 15.00 -15.53 -25.77
C ALA A 327 13.89 -16.27 -26.54
N LYS A 328 12.64 -16.20 -26.07
CA LYS A 328 11.50 -16.79 -26.78
C LYS A 328 11.24 -16.10 -28.13
N THR A 329 11.30 -14.77 -28.19
CA THR A 329 11.12 -14.04 -29.47
C THR A 329 12.25 -14.28 -30.45
N VAL A 330 13.48 -14.44 -29.98
CA VAL A 330 14.63 -14.79 -30.83
C VAL A 330 14.44 -16.18 -31.40
N ALA A 331 14.08 -17.17 -30.56
CA ALA A 331 13.81 -18.53 -31.03
C ALA A 331 12.67 -18.59 -32.07
N THR A 332 11.62 -17.76 -31.93
CA THR A 332 10.57 -17.70 -32.96
C THR A 332 11.06 -17.06 -34.25
N VAL A 333 11.88 -16.01 -34.18
CA VAL A 333 12.45 -15.37 -35.38
C VAL A 333 13.44 -16.32 -36.09
N GLU A 334 14.28 -17.04 -35.34
CA GLU A 334 15.19 -18.05 -35.90
C GLU A 334 14.42 -19.19 -36.59
N ALA A 335 13.29 -19.61 -36.02
CA ALA A 335 12.41 -20.60 -36.64
C ALA A 335 11.76 -20.07 -37.93
N GLU A 336 11.20 -18.87 -37.92
CA GLU A 336 10.61 -18.22 -39.11
C GLU A 336 11.64 -17.98 -40.22
N MET A 337 12.88 -17.61 -39.86
CA MET A 337 13.99 -17.46 -40.82
C MET A 337 14.43 -18.79 -41.43
N SER A 338 14.39 -19.88 -40.65
CA SER A 338 14.73 -21.23 -41.14
C SER A 338 13.66 -21.82 -42.06
N GLU A 339 12.42 -21.32 -42.00
CA GLU A 339 11.29 -21.78 -42.83
C GLU A 339 11.20 -21.03 -44.18
N GLN A 340 11.91 -19.91 -44.33
CA GLN A 340 11.97 -19.11 -45.57
C GLN A 340 13.16 -19.42 -46.49
N VAL A 341 14.04 -20.36 -46.10
CA VAL A 341 15.19 -20.84 -46.89
C VAL A 341 14.93 -22.25 -47.38
#